data_AF-A0A847N2G5-F1
#
_entry.id   AF-A0A847N2G5-F1
#
_cell.length_a   1.000
_cell.length_b   1.000
_cell.length_c   1.000
_cell.angle_alpha   90.00
_cell.angle_beta   90.00
_cell.angle_gamma   90.00
#
_symmetry.space_group_name_H-M   'P 1'
#
loop_
_entity.id
_entity.type
_entity.pdbx_description
1 polymer ?
#
loop_
_entity_poly.entity_id
_entity_poly.type
_entity_poly.pdbx_seq_one_letter_code
_entity_poly.pdbx_strand_id
1 'polypeptide(L)'
;MIPGNKDTRDGIIFSLPFLVVYLAFMIYPLLSGLYISFFKWDILSTASFVGLDNYRTLFSDEKFYSSLWHTLQFVLMTTPTLLVAGFLMALAITGSSPWKGLMENVFFFPYIFSMTVVSTLWAWLMQKDWGIFNQVL
;
A
#
# COMPACT_ATOMS: atom_id res chain seq x y z
N MET A 1 14.59 25.62 26.08
CA MET A 1 15.77 24.78 26.35
C MET A 1 16.37 24.43 25.00
N ILE A 2 17.35 25.20 24.53
CA ILE A 2 17.95 25.02 23.20
C ILE A 2 18.99 23.89 23.34
N PRO A 3 18.87 22.76 22.63
CA PRO A 3 19.78 21.62 22.81
C PRO A 3 21.22 22.05 22.52
N GLY A 4 22.15 21.63 23.36
CA GLY A 4 23.56 21.84 23.12
C GLY A 4 24.03 20.96 21.95
N ASN A 5 25.09 21.37 21.26
CA ASN A 5 25.65 20.67 20.09
C ASN A 5 25.99 19.17 20.32
N LYS A 6 26.07 18.74 21.59
CA LYS A 6 26.29 17.33 21.97
C LYS A 6 25.03 16.46 21.80
N ASP A 7 23.86 17.00 22.11
CA ASP A 7 22.58 16.27 22.02
C ASP A 7 22.21 15.96 20.55
N THR A 8 22.60 16.84 19.63
CA THR A 8 22.37 16.65 18.19
C THR A 8 23.27 15.55 17.61
N ARG A 9 24.54 15.51 18.02
CA ARG A 9 25.49 14.48 17.57
C ARG A 9 25.05 13.09 18.02
N ASP A 10 24.63 12.96 19.27
CA ASP A 10 24.21 11.66 19.81
C ASP A 10 22.92 11.19 19.12
N GLY A 11 21.94 12.08 18.89
CA GLY A 11 20.74 11.77 18.12
C GLY A 11 21.02 11.30 16.68
N ILE A 12 22.00 11.91 16.00
CA ILE A 12 22.42 11.49 14.65
C ILE A 12 23.06 10.10 14.70
N ILE A 13 23.93 9.82 15.68
CA ILE A 13 24.58 8.51 15.82
C ILE A 13 23.55 7.42 16.08
N PHE A 14 22.56 7.66 16.94
CA PHE A 14 21.47 6.71 17.20
C PHE A 14 20.58 6.48 15.97
N SER A 15 20.39 7.49 15.14
CA SER A 15 19.60 7.39 13.90
C SER A 15 20.38 6.77 12.74
N LEU A 16 21.71 6.74 12.82
CA LEU A 16 22.60 6.31 11.73
C LEU A 16 22.29 4.89 11.21
N PRO A 17 22.09 3.85 12.06
CA PRO A 17 21.81 2.50 11.56
C PRO A 17 20.49 2.44 10.76
N PHE A 18 19.46 3.13 11.24
CA PHE A 18 18.19 3.25 10.52
C PHE A 18 18.39 3.98 9.19
N LEU A 19 19.09 5.11 9.20
CA LEU A 19 19.34 5.90 7.98
C LEU A 19 20.11 5.10 6.94
N VAL A 20 21.12 4.32 7.34
CA VAL A 20 21.88 3.47 6.42
C VAL A 20 20.96 2.44 5.75
N VAL A 21 20.13 1.74 6.52
CA VAL A 21 19.18 0.76 5.96
C VAL A 21 18.14 1.43 5.07
N TYR A 22 17.57 2.55 5.51
CA TYR A 22 16.60 3.34 4.75
C TYR A 22 17.17 3.81 3.41
N LEU A 23 18.39 4.35 3.41
CA LEU A 23 19.05 4.79 2.19
C LEU A 23 19.36 3.61 1.25
N ALA A 24 19.84 2.49 1.79
CA ALA A 24 20.25 1.34 1.00
C ALA A 24 19.06 0.58 0.38
N PHE A 25 17.95 0.45 1.10
CA PHE A 25 16.83 -0.40 0.69
C PHE A 25 15.57 0.34 0.25
N MET A 26 15.48 1.65 0.50
CA MET A 26 14.33 2.45 0.06
C MET A 26 14.76 3.52 -0.95
N ILE A 27 15.72 4.37 -0.59
CA ILE A 27 16.13 5.49 -1.46
C ILE A 27 16.93 5.02 -2.66
N TYR A 28 17.90 4.12 -2.48
CA TYR A 28 18.70 3.59 -3.57
C TYR A 28 17.86 2.91 -4.68
N PRO A 29 16.97 1.94 -4.40
CA PRO A 29 16.15 1.33 -5.45
C PRO A 29 15.15 2.32 -6.07
N LEU A 30 14.64 3.30 -5.31
CA LEU A 30 13.80 4.36 -5.86
C LEU A 30 14.55 5.21 -6.89
N LEU A 31 15.74 5.69 -6.55
CA LEU A 31 16.59 6.48 -7.45
C LEU A 31 17.07 5.65 -8.65
N SER A 32 17.39 4.38 -8.44
CA SER A 32 17.76 3.45 -9.51
C SER A 32 16.59 3.22 -10.48
N GLY A 33 15.38 3.00 -9.98
CA GLY A 33 14.18 2.88 -10.80
C GLY A 33 13.87 4.14 -11.61
N LEU A 34 14.05 5.31 -10.99
CA LEU A 34 13.96 6.60 -11.68
C LEU A 34 15.07 6.77 -12.73
N TYR A 35 16.30 6.30 -12.47
CA TYR A 35 17.35 6.34 -13.47
C TYR A 35 17.02 5.42 -14.65
N ILE A 36 16.57 4.20 -14.38
CA ILE A 36 16.19 3.20 -15.39
C ILE A 36 15.00 3.68 -16.24
N SER A 37 14.08 4.49 -15.71
CA SER A 37 12.92 4.98 -16.48
C SER A 37 13.32 5.89 -17.66
N PHE A 38 14.53 6.45 -17.66
CA PHE A 38 15.08 7.20 -18.80
C PHE A 38 15.69 6.30 -19.89
N PHE A 39 15.76 5.00 -19.65
CA PHE A 39 16.29 4.02 -20.59
C PHE A 39 15.16 3.16 -21.15
N LYS A 40 15.27 2.81 -22.42
CA LYS A 40 14.50 1.71 -23.00
C LYS A 40 15.30 0.44 -22.76
N TRP A 41 14.79 -0.38 -21.85
CA TRP A 41 15.44 -1.62 -21.43
C TRP A 41 14.39 -2.68 -21.13
N ASP A 42 14.44 -3.81 -21.84
CA ASP A 42 13.55 -4.95 -21.65
C ASP A 42 14.23 -6.09 -20.85
N ILE A 43 15.29 -5.76 -20.11
CA ILE A 43 16.12 -6.65 -19.29
C ILE A 43 16.97 -7.63 -20.13
N LEU A 44 16.53 -8.02 -21.32
CA LEU A 44 17.19 -8.95 -22.23
C LEU A 44 18.11 -8.25 -23.24
N SER A 45 17.80 -7.01 -23.60
CA SER A 45 18.55 -6.19 -24.55
C SER A 45 19.57 -5.29 -23.85
N THR A 46 20.51 -4.75 -24.63
CA THR A 46 21.32 -3.61 -24.19
C THR A 46 20.41 -2.41 -23.90
N ALA A 47 20.57 -1.80 -22.73
CA ALA A 47 19.82 -0.60 -22.35
C ALA A 47 20.19 0.57 -23.28
N SER A 48 19.19 1.27 -23.80
CA SER A 48 19.38 2.46 -24.64
C SER A 48 18.82 3.69 -23.94
N PHE A 49 19.60 4.77 -23.85
CA PHE A 49 19.13 6.01 -23.23
C PHE A 49 18.15 6.72 -24.17
N VAL A 50 16.91 6.92 -23.73
CA VAL A 50 15.84 7.54 -24.51
C VAL A 50 15.29 8.83 -23.86
N GLY A 51 15.92 9.27 -22.77
CA GLY A 51 15.50 10.48 -22.05
C GLY A 51 14.03 10.41 -21.62
N LEU A 52 13.21 11.35 -22.08
CA LEU A 52 11.80 11.47 -21.67
C LEU A 52 10.80 10.77 -22.61
N ASP A 53 11.27 10.04 -23.63
CA ASP A 53 10.37 9.44 -24.62
C ASP A 53 9.45 8.35 -24.02
N ASN A 54 9.92 7.63 -23.00
CA ASN A 54 9.08 6.70 -22.23
C ASN A 54 7.89 7.43 -21.58
N TYR A 55 8.11 8.64 -21.04
CA TYR A 55 7.05 9.44 -20.43
C TYR A 55 6.08 9.99 -21.48
N ARG A 56 6.56 10.45 -22.64
CA ARG A 56 5.67 10.89 -23.75
C ARG A 56 4.76 9.75 -24.22
N THR A 57 5.32 8.55 -24.35
CA THR A 57 4.55 7.35 -24.71
C THR A 57 3.53 7.02 -23.63
N LEU A 58 3.93 7.06 -22.36
CA LEU A 58 3.04 6.80 -21.22
C LEU A 58 1.85 7.78 -21.17
N PHE A 59 2.10 9.08 -21.33
CA PHE A 59 1.05 10.12 -21.28
C PHE A 59 0.16 10.17 -22.52
N SER A 60 0.51 9.44 -23.59
CA SER A 60 -0.34 9.28 -24.77
C SER A 60 -1.08 7.94 -24.82
N ASP A 61 -0.83 7.04 -23.85
CA ASP A 61 -1.47 5.73 -23.78
C ASP A 61 -2.82 5.80 -23.03
N GLU A 62 -3.91 5.47 -23.72
CA GLU A 62 -5.25 5.39 -23.12
C GLU A 62 -5.31 4.35 -21.97
N LYS A 63 -4.54 3.26 -22.05
CA LYS A 63 -4.50 2.23 -21.01
C LYS A 63 -3.89 2.73 -19.72
N PHE A 64 -2.96 3.68 -19.81
CA PHE A 64 -2.38 4.33 -18.63
C PHE A 64 -3.47 5.10 -17.88
N TYR A 65 -4.27 5.92 -18.59
CA TYR A 65 -5.36 6.68 -17.95
C TYR A 65 -6.48 5.78 -17.44
N SER A 66 -6.84 4.71 -18.17
CA SER A 66 -7.83 3.74 -17.70
C SER A 66 -7.37 3.08 -16.39
N SER A 67 -6.11 2.62 -16.34
CA SER A 67 -5.52 2.02 -15.14
C SER A 67 -5.48 3.02 -13.98
N LEU A 68 -5.04 4.25 -14.25
CA LEU A 68 -4.99 5.32 -13.26
C LEU A 68 -6.37 5.62 -12.68
N TRP A 69 -7.40 5.69 -13.52
CA TRP A 69 -8.77 5.93 -13.09
C TRP A 69 -9.30 4.78 -12.24
N HIS A 70 -9.06 3.52 -12.62
CA HIS A 70 -9.45 2.38 -11.79
C HIS A 70 -8.76 2.39 -10.43
N THR A 71 -7.47 2.73 -10.36
CA THR A 71 -6.76 2.89 -9.09
C THR A 71 -7.36 4.02 -8.25
N LEU A 72 -7.65 5.17 -8.86
CA LEU A 72 -8.27 6.30 -8.15
C LEU A 72 -9.66 5.95 -7.63
N GLN A 73 -10.51 5.32 -8.45
CA GLN A 73 -11.83 4.84 -8.03
C GLN A 73 -11.71 3.86 -6.87
N PHE A 74 -10.79 2.90 -6.95
CA PHE A 74 -10.54 1.95 -5.87
C PHE A 74 -10.14 2.65 -4.57
N VAL A 75 -9.20 3.59 -4.61
CA VAL A 75 -8.75 4.34 -3.41
C VAL A 75 -9.89 5.19 -2.84
N LEU A 76 -10.62 5.92 -3.70
CA LEU A 76 -11.74 6.77 -3.26
C LEU A 76 -12.91 5.98 -2.70
N MET A 77 -13.11 4.73 -3.10
CA MET A 77 -14.12 3.87 -2.51
C MET A 77 -13.63 3.21 -1.21
N THR A 78 -12.39 2.71 -1.19
CA THR A 78 -11.88 1.92 -0.06
C THR A 78 -11.42 2.78 1.11
N THR A 79 -10.67 3.86 0.88
CA THR A 79 -10.08 4.67 1.95
C THR A 79 -11.15 5.34 2.82
N PRO A 80 -12.15 6.05 2.27
CA PRO A 80 -13.21 6.64 3.09
C PRO A 80 -14.05 5.59 3.80
N THR A 81 -14.34 4.46 3.15
CA THR A 81 -15.10 3.36 3.77
C THR A 81 -14.37 2.81 4.99
N LEU A 82 -13.06 2.53 4.88
CA LEU A 82 -12.24 2.07 6.00
C LEU A 82 -12.14 3.12 7.11
N LEU A 83 -12.00 4.40 6.74
CA LEU A 83 -11.94 5.51 7.71
C LEU A 83 -13.25 5.63 8.50
N VAL A 84 -14.39 5.64 7.80
CA VAL A 84 -15.72 5.73 8.41
C VAL A 84 -15.99 4.50 9.28
N ALA A 85 -15.71 3.29 8.78
CA ALA A 85 -15.89 2.06 9.55
C ALA A 85 -15.03 2.05 10.83
N GLY A 86 -13.74 2.41 10.71
CA GLY A 86 -12.84 2.51 11.86
C GLY A 86 -13.26 3.58 12.87
N PHE A 87 -13.74 4.73 12.37
CA PHE A 87 -14.23 5.81 13.23
C PHE A 87 -15.51 5.43 13.98
N LEU A 88 -16.49 4.83 13.29
CA LEU A 88 -17.72 4.32 13.91
C LEU A 88 -17.41 3.25 14.96
N MET A 89 -16.47 2.36 14.66
CA MET A 89 -16.02 1.36 15.61
C MET A 89 -15.34 1.99 16.84
N ALA A 90 -14.46 2.97 16.64
CA ALA A 90 -13.81 3.71 17.72
C ALA A 90 -14.84 4.41 18.64
N LEU A 91 -15.86 5.04 18.06
CA LEU A 91 -16.97 5.61 18.82
C LEU A 91 -17.76 4.55 19.59
N ALA A 92 -18.03 3.40 18.97
CA ALA A 92 -18.81 2.33 19.59
C ALA A 92 -18.10 1.67 20.79
N ILE A 93 -16.76 1.67 20.82
CA ILE A 93 -15.96 1.15 21.94
C ILE A 93 -15.57 2.23 22.97
N THR A 94 -15.92 3.50 22.73
CA THR A 94 -15.59 4.60 23.64
C THR A 94 -16.44 4.47 24.92
N GLY A 95 -15.78 4.41 26.08
CA GLY A 95 -16.41 4.25 27.40
C GLY A 95 -16.18 2.88 28.04
N SER A 96 -16.98 2.55 29.05
CA SER A 96 -16.88 1.30 29.84
C SER A 96 -17.87 0.23 29.35
N SER A 97 -17.96 0.02 28.04
CA SER A 97 -18.83 -1.03 27.48
C SER A 97 -18.30 -2.42 27.87
N PRO A 98 -19.12 -3.32 28.44
CA PRO A 98 -18.71 -4.68 28.76
C PRO A 98 -18.38 -5.51 27.50
N TRP A 99 -18.85 -5.09 26.32
CA TRP A 99 -18.64 -5.80 25.05
C TRP A 99 -17.40 -5.32 24.27
N LYS A 100 -16.65 -4.36 24.82
CA LYS A 100 -15.49 -3.75 24.16
C LYS A 100 -14.51 -4.78 23.57
N GLY A 101 -14.11 -5.77 24.37
CA GLY A 101 -13.17 -6.81 23.92
C GLY A 101 -13.72 -7.68 22.79
N LEU A 102 -15.02 -8.00 22.79
CA LEU A 102 -15.64 -8.76 21.70
C LEU A 102 -15.64 -7.94 20.40
N MET A 103 -15.99 -6.65 20.47
CA MET A 103 -16.06 -5.75 19.32
C MET A 103 -14.68 -5.51 18.70
N GLU A 104 -13.66 -5.29 19.53
CA GLU A 104 -12.27 -5.20 19.09
C GLU A 104 -11.83 -6.48 18.39
N ASN A 105 -12.07 -7.64 19.01
CA ASN A 105 -11.68 -8.92 18.42
C ASN A 105 -12.34 -9.17 17.08
N VAL A 106 -13.67 -8.99 16.94
CA VAL A 106 -14.37 -9.24 15.68
C VAL A 106 -13.92 -8.31 14.57
N PHE A 107 -13.67 -7.03 14.86
CA PHE A 107 -13.22 -6.08 13.85
C PHE A 107 -11.77 -6.29 13.42
N PHE A 108 -10.88 -6.66 14.36
CA PHE A 108 -9.47 -6.91 14.05
C PHE A 108 -9.20 -8.34 13.55
N PHE A 109 -10.11 -9.29 13.79
CA PHE A 109 -9.97 -10.67 13.36
C PHE A 109 -9.62 -10.85 11.87
N PRO A 110 -10.26 -10.13 10.92
CA PRO A 110 -9.95 -10.26 9.50
C PRO A 110 -8.52 -9.86 9.14
N TYR A 111 -7.90 -8.94 9.89
CA TYR A 111 -6.54 -8.44 9.62
C TYR A 111 -5.46 -9.48 9.90
N ILE A 112 -5.80 -10.56 10.62
CA ILE A 112 -4.87 -11.65 10.92
C ILE A 112 -4.66 -12.55 9.69
N PHE A 113 -5.63 -12.60 8.77
CA PHE A 113 -5.52 -13.41 7.56
C PHE A 113 -4.61 -12.74 6.53
N SER A 114 -3.78 -13.54 5.85
CA SER A 114 -3.00 -13.05 4.72
C SER A 114 -3.90 -12.71 3.55
N MET A 115 -3.45 -11.77 2.70
CA MET A 115 -4.19 -11.40 1.49
C MET A 115 -4.43 -12.60 0.56
N THR A 116 -3.52 -13.57 0.53
CA THR A 116 -3.68 -14.83 -0.20
C THR A 116 -4.85 -15.66 0.32
N VAL A 117 -5.02 -15.78 1.64
CA VAL A 117 -6.14 -16.51 2.23
C VAL A 117 -7.45 -15.82 1.91
N VAL A 118 -7.51 -14.49 2.11
CA VAL A 118 -8.71 -13.70 1.86
C VAL A 118 -9.12 -13.77 0.38
N SER A 119 -8.18 -13.61 -0.55
CA SER A 119 -8.46 -13.70 -2.00
C SER A 119 -8.92 -15.09 -2.43
N THR A 120 -8.33 -16.15 -1.88
CA THR A 120 -8.74 -17.53 -2.17
C THR A 120 -10.16 -17.80 -1.65
N LEU A 121 -10.48 -17.34 -0.44
CA LEU A 121 -11.84 -17.44 0.11
C LEU A 121 -12.85 -16.70 -0.76
N TRP A 122 -12.54 -15.47 -1.19
CA TRP A 122 -13.40 -14.73 -2.12
C TRP A 122 -13.60 -15.45 -3.45
N ALA A 123 -12.52 -15.99 -4.03
CA ALA A 123 -12.61 -16.77 -5.27
C ALA A 123 -13.49 -18.01 -5.10
N TRP A 124 -13.38 -18.71 -3.97
CA TRP A 124 -14.22 -19.86 -3.64
C TRP A 124 -15.69 -19.48 -3.46
N LEU A 125 -15.98 -18.40 -2.72
CA LEU A 125 -17.33 -17.90 -2.51
C LEU A 125 -18.00 -17.46 -3.82
N MET A 126 -17.22 -16.92 -4.76
CA MET A 126 -17.66 -16.49 -6.09
C MET A 126 -17.60 -17.61 -7.15
N GLN A 127 -17.29 -18.86 -6.78
CA GLN A 127 -17.28 -19.95 -7.76
C GLN A 127 -18.65 -20.17 -8.39
N LYS A 128 -18.66 -20.38 -9.69
CA LYS A 128 -19.89 -20.54 -10.47
C LYS A 128 -20.65 -21.82 -10.11
N ASP A 129 -19.97 -22.93 -9.90
CA ASP A 129 -20.66 -24.22 -9.78
C ASP A 129 -21.15 -24.52 -8.35
N TRP A 130 -20.39 -24.10 -7.33
CA TRP A 130 -20.71 -24.38 -5.91
C TRP A 130 -20.47 -23.20 -4.97
N GLY A 131 -20.23 -21.99 -5.50
CA GLY A 131 -20.04 -20.81 -4.67
C GLY A 131 -21.33 -20.47 -3.93
N ILE A 132 -21.20 -20.17 -2.64
CA ILE A 132 -22.32 -19.86 -1.76
C ILE A 132 -23.14 -18.68 -2.32
N PHE A 133 -22.48 -17.71 -2.97
CA PHE A 133 -23.18 -16.57 -3.57
C PHE A 133 -23.97 -16.92 -4.84
N ASN A 134 -23.58 -17.97 -5.58
CA ASN A 134 -24.26 -18.38 -6.81
C ASN A 134 -25.40 -19.38 -6.56
N GLN A 135 -25.58 -19.86 -5.33
CA GLN A 135 -26.74 -20.69 -4.94
C GLN A 135 -27.91 -19.86 -4.43
N VAL A 136 -27.68 -18.58 -4.10
CA VAL A 136 -28.69 -17.65 -3.57
C VAL A 136 -29.31 -16.79 -4.69
N LEU A 137 -28.74 -16.82 -5.90
CA LEU A 137 -29.24 -16.19 -7.14
C LEU A 137 -29.65 -17.25 -8.16
#